data_AF-X0HVZ9-F1
#
_entry.id   AF-X0HVZ9-F1
#
_cell.length_a   1.000
_cell.length_b   1.000
_cell.length_c   1.000
_cell.angle_alpha   90.00
_cell.angle_beta   90.00
_cell.angle_gamma   90.00
#
_symmetry.space_group_name_H-M   'P 1'
#
loop_
_entity.id
_entity.type
_entity.pdbx_description
1 polymer ?
#
loop_
_entity_poly.entity_id
_entity_poly.type
_entity_poly.pdbx_seq_one_letter_code
_entity_poly.pdbx_strand_id
1 'polypeptide(L)'
;MFFRMSYWTSYLDTLIHFRFRHVNRRARILASELQEYKCVVKHGMEGFRSMLRTRLATHFTFGDMYSALTTETCSLCKNFGDFLFLPTATRCCFACIENAPELRVISLVAFKKLTKVKMKWLTYHIGRVVRTVPGLYSMGEKPARRPGLLLAEVEVARMLSALCLLTPEANEALEMQNEKKNYRFMVSTAYPWYDPNTGQVHSGVSCKGCQIRLETLAVASRDHDGVFSSSGYQSHFETCTEAKALFKKSAGGTRKVVEPQFTRRKGYFNTLDRDGLPR
;
A
#
# COMPACT_ATOMS: atom_id res chain seq x y z
N MET A 1 14.54 -33.11 -18.62
CA MET A 1 15.15 -32.33 -17.52
C MET A 1 14.83 -30.81 -17.56
N PHE A 2 13.95 -30.32 -18.45
CA PHE A 2 13.63 -28.90 -18.57
C PHE A 2 12.48 -28.41 -17.67
N PHE A 3 11.58 -29.31 -17.25
CA PHE A 3 10.43 -28.94 -16.40
C PHE A 3 10.78 -28.65 -14.94
N ARG A 4 11.98 -29.01 -14.44
CA ARG A 4 12.35 -28.87 -13.02
C ARG A 4 12.99 -27.53 -12.65
N MET A 5 13.48 -26.75 -13.62
CA MET A 5 14.17 -25.47 -13.33
C MET A 5 13.23 -24.26 -13.28
N SER A 6 12.08 -24.30 -13.96
CA SER A 6 11.07 -23.23 -13.93
C SER A 6 10.37 -23.12 -12.57
N TYR A 7 10.17 -24.23 -11.86
CA TYR A 7 9.56 -24.21 -10.53
C TYR A 7 10.49 -23.65 -9.44
N TRP A 8 11.81 -23.68 -9.60
CA TRP A 8 12.69 -23.16 -8.54
C TRP A 8 12.67 -21.63 -8.46
N THR A 9 12.50 -20.96 -9.60
CA THR A 9 12.45 -19.49 -9.64
C THR A 9 11.26 -18.89 -8.90
N SER A 10 10.17 -19.65 -8.66
CA SER A 10 9.04 -19.16 -7.88
C SER A 10 9.33 -19.06 -6.38
N TYR A 11 10.33 -19.78 -5.87
CA TYR A 11 10.76 -19.72 -4.47
C TYR A 11 11.85 -18.69 -4.20
N LEU A 12 12.38 -18.05 -5.26
CA LEU A 12 13.38 -17.01 -5.11
C LEU A 12 12.73 -15.72 -4.62
N ASP A 13 13.38 -15.08 -3.66
CA ASP A 13 13.02 -13.72 -3.32
C ASP A 13 13.21 -12.80 -4.54
N THR A 14 12.45 -11.72 -4.53
CA THR A 14 12.32 -10.81 -5.66
C THR A 14 13.69 -10.22 -6.05
N LEU A 15 14.58 -9.99 -5.08
CA LEU A 15 15.93 -9.47 -5.33
C LEU A 15 16.85 -10.52 -5.97
N ILE A 16 16.86 -11.75 -5.46
CA ILE A 16 17.65 -12.84 -6.03
C ILE A 16 17.15 -13.16 -7.45
N HIS A 17 15.84 -13.24 -7.67
CA HIS A 17 15.27 -13.45 -9.00
C HIS A 17 15.69 -12.35 -9.98
N PHE A 18 15.62 -11.08 -9.53
CA PHE A 18 16.07 -9.94 -10.32
C PHE A 18 17.56 -10.03 -10.66
N ARG A 19 18.43 -10.39 -9.71
CA ARG A 19 19.87 -10.56 -9.96
C ARG A 19 20.17 -11.75 -10.87
N PHE A 20 19.50 -12.88 -10.68
CA PHE A 20 19.65 -14.09 -11.48
C PHE A 20 19.39 -13.81 -12.97
N ARG A 21 18.34 -13.03 -13.26
CA ARG A 21 18.00 -12.60 -14.63
C ARG A 21 19.17 -11.89 -15.36
N HIS A 22 20.10 -11.28 -14.63
CA HIS A 22 21.22 -10.52 -15.19
C HIS A 22 22.51 -11.34 -15.35
N VAL A 23 22.54 -12.61 -14.93
CA VAL A 23 23.75 -13.44 -14.95
C VAL A 23 24.18 -13.83 -16.37
N ASN A 24 23.25 -14.30 -17.20
CA ASN A 24 23.50 -14.64 -18.61
C ASN A 24 22.19 -14.70 -19.42
N ARG A 25 22.29 -14.92 -20.74
CA ARG A 25 21.11 -15.00 -21.64
C ARG A 25 20.13 -16.09 -21.24
N ARG A 26 20.61 -17.26 -20.80
CA ARG A 26 19.75 -18.39 -20.40
C ARG A 26 19.00 -18.06 -19.11
N ALA A 27 19.67 -17.51 -18.12
CA ALA A 27 19.05 -17.07 -16.87
C ALA A 27 18.00 -15.97 -17.12
N ARG A 28 18.28 -15.06 -18.05
CA ARG A 28 17.30 -14.04 -18.48
C ARG A 28 16.01 -14.66 -19.02
N ILE A 29 16.13 -15.64 -19.91
CA ILE A 29 14.98 -16.33 -20.51
C ILE A 29 14.18 -17.02 -19.41
N LEU A 30 14.82 -17.86 -18.59
CA LEU A 30 14.16 -18.61 -17.52
C LEU A 30 13.45 -17.71 -16.51
N ALA A 31 14.13 -16.66 -16.03
CA ALA A 31 13.56 -15.72 -15.07
C ALA A 31 12.40 -14.90 -15.66
N SER A 32 12.42 -14.65 -16.97
CA SER A 32 11.36 -13.93 -17.68
C SER A 32 10.20 -14.80 -18.13
N GLU A 33 10.29 -16.13 -18.04
CA GLU A 33 9.18 -17.04 -18.39
C GLU A 33 8.13 -17.12 -17.27
N LEU A 34 8.54 -16.89 -16.01
CA LEU A 34 7.67 -16.91 -14.83
C LEU A 34 6.49 -15.92 -14.98
N GLN A 35 5.26 -16.43 -14.86
CA GLN A 35 4.05 -15.64 -15.10
C GLN A 35 3.85 -14.55 -14.04
N GLU A 36 4.13 -14.88 -12.79
CA GLU A 36 4.07 -14.01 -11.63
C GLU A 36 5.00 -12.81 -11.82
N TYR A 37 6.23 -13.09 -12.29
CA TYR A 37 7.19 -12.03 -12.65
C TYR A 37 6.63 -11.12 -13.76
N LYS A 38 6.11 -11.69 -14.86
CA LYS A 38 5.55 -10.91 -15.97
C LYS A 38 4.41 -10.00 -15.51
N CYS A 39 3.46 -10.54 -14.75
CA CYS A 39 2.32 -9.79 -14.26
C CYS A 39 2.73 -8.68 -13.28
N VAL A 40 3.59 -8.99 -12.30
CA VAL A 40 4.05 -7.99 -11.32
C VAL A 40 4.85 -6.89 -11.99
N VAL A 41 5.76 -7.21 -12.91
CA VAL A 41 6.53 -6.17 -13.62
C VAL A 41 5.66 -5.35 -14.56
N LYS A 42 4.66 -5.96 -15.21
CA LYS A 42 3.79 -5.25 -16.16
C LYS A 42 2.71 -4.40 -15.47
N HIS A 43 2.12 -4.90 -14.39
CA HIS A 43 0.91 -4.32 -13.79
C HIS A 43 1.12 -3.84 -12.35
N GLY A 44 2.09 -4.41 -11.62
CA GLY A 44 2.40 -4.11 -10.21
C GLY A 44 3.75 -3.40 -10.01
N MET A 45 4.25 -2.67 -11.00
CA MET A 45 5.61 -2.12 -10.98
C MET A 45 5.88 -1.22 -9.76
N GLU A 46 4.90 -0.43 -9.32
CA GLU A 46 5.07 0.45 -8.15
C GLU A 46 5.25 -0.34 -6.85
N GLY A 47 4.55 -1.46 -6.70
CA GLY A 47 4.80 -2.42 -5.61
C GLY A 47 6.22 -2.98 -5.66
N PHE A 48 6.66 -3.42 -6.84
CA PHE A 48 8.00 -4.00 -7.01
C PHE A 48 9.12 -2.99 -6.73
N ARG A 49 9.00 -1.79 -7.28
CA ARG A 49 9.91 -0.66 -6.99
C ARG A 49 9.94 -0.34 -5.52
N SER A 50 8.77 -0.32 -4.87
CA SER A 50 8.67 -0.07 -3.44
C SER A 50 9.41 -1.12 -2.63
N MET A 51 9.20 -2.43 -2.90
CA MET A 51 9.93 -3.52 -2.24
C MET A 51 11.46 -3.38 -2.37
N LEU A 52 11.95 -2.99 -3.55
CA LEU A 52 13.39 -2.76 -3.75
C LEU A 52 13.90 -1.56 -2.94
N ARG A 53 13.23 -0.41 -3.02
CA ARG A 53 13.67 0.83 -2.38
C ARG A 53 13.59 0.77 -0.87
N THR A 54 12.63 0.01 -0.34
CA THR A 54 12.42 -0.16 1.10
C THR A 54 13.21 -1.33 1.71
N ARG A 55 13.99 -2.05 0.89
CA ARG A 55 14.81 -3.22 1.28
C ARG A 55 13.99 -4.45 1.71
N LEU A 56 12.76 -4.57 1.22
CA LEU A 56 11.89 -5.72 1.49
C LEU A 56 11.91 -6.79 0.40
N ALA A 57 12.53 -6.51 -0.75
CA ALA A 57 12.61 -7.46 -1.86
C ALA A 57 13.29 -8.81 -1.53
N THR A 58 14.05 -8.90 -0.43
CA THR A 58 14.66 -10.14 0.09
C THR A 58 13.72 -11.00 0.93
N HIS A 59 12.51 -10.52 1.22
CA HIS A 59 11.55 -11.20 2.11
C HIS A 59 10.31 -11.72 1.41
N PHE A 60 10.15 -11.40 0.12
CA PHE A 60 8.99 -11.72 -0.68
C PHE A 60 9.42 -12.23 -2.04
N THR A 61 8.66 -13.19 -2.55
CA THR A 61 8.77 -13.73 -3.89
C THR A 61 7.89 -12.93 -4.87
N PHE A 62 8.09 -13.16 -6.17
CA PHE A 62 7.11 -12.69 -7.16
C PHE A 62 5.73 -13.33 -6.98
N GLY A 63 5.65 -14.53 -6.39
CA GLY A 63 4.39 -15.20 -6.05
C GLY A 63 3.59 -14.44 -4.99
N ASP A 64 4.23 -13.96 -3.93
CA ASP A 64 3.58 -13.15 -2.88
C ASP A 64 3.00 -11.86 -3.47
N MET A 65 3.80 -11.18 -4.28
CA MET A 65 3.39 -9.95 -4.97
C MET A 65 2.27 -10.19 -5.99
N TYR A 66 2.31 -11.33 -6.70
CA TYR A 66 1.29 -11.72 -7.66
C TYR A 66 -0.02 -12.08 -6.96
N SER A 67 0.04 -12.81 -5.85
CA SER A 67 -1.14 -13.12 -5.02
C SER A 67 -1.84 -11.85 -4.55
N ALA A 68 -1.07 -10.86 -4.05
CA ALA A 68 -1.61 -9.57 -3.69
C ALA A 68 -2.18 -8.80 -4.91
N LEU A 69 -1.58 -8.96 -6.09
CA LEU A 69 -1.99 -8.28 -7.33
C LEU A 69 -3.30 -8.86 -7.87
N THR A 70 -3.51 -10.17 -7.77
CA THR A 70 -4.71 -10.86 -8.28
C THR A 70 -5.87 -10.93 -7.30
N THR A 71 -5.64 -10.55 -6.04
CA THR A 71 -6.71 -10.41 -5.06
C THR A 71 -7.39 -9.05 -5.25
N GLU A 72 -8.71 -9.02 -5.40
CA GLU A 72 -9.46 -7.75 -5.52
C GLU A 72 -9.63 -7.06 -4.16
N THR A 73 -9.88 -7.87 -3.13
CA THR A 73 -10.38 -7.40 -1.84
C THR A 73 -9.26 -7.17 -0.82
N CYS A 74 -9.52 -6.25 0.11
CA CYS A 74 -8.73 -6.00 1.29
C CYS A 74 -8.71 -7.25 2.17
N SER A 75 -7.53 -7.68 2.60
CA SER A 75 -7.37 -8.87 3.44
C SER A 75 -8.10 -8.75 4.79
N LEU A 76 -8.28 -7.53 5.31
CA LEU A 76 -8.89 -7.25 6.61
C LEU A 76 -10.42 -7.09 6.55
N CYS A 77 -10.92 -6.15 5.74
CA CYS A 77 -12.35 -5.78 5.74
C CYS A 77 -13.14 -6.23 4.50
N LYS A 78 -12.48 -6.88 3.53
CA LYS A 78 -13.07 -7.37 2.27
C LYS A 78 -13.63 -6.32 1.30
N ASN A 79 -13.60 -5.03 1.62
CA ASN A 79 -13.79 -3.96 0.63
C ASN A 79 -12.69 -3.99 -0.44
N PHE A 80 -12.83 -3.24 -1.53
CA PHE A 80 -11.77 -3.15 -2.54
C PHE A 80 -10.45 -2.71 -1.90
N GLY A 81 -9.39 -3.50 -2.11
CA GLY A 81 -8.06 -3.16 -1.62
C GLY A 81 -7.30 -2.42 -2.71
N ASP A 82 -6.83 -1.21 -2.46
CA ASP A 82 -6.14 -0.35 -3.43
C ASP A 82 -4.66 -0.11 -3.06
N PHE A 83 -4.23 -0.63 -1.91
CA PHE A 83 -2.88 -0.54 -1.40
C PHE A 83 -2.24 -1.91 -1.16
N LEU A 84 -0.92 -1.93 -1.23
CA LEU A 84 -0.06 -2.99 -0.72
C LEU A 84 0.65 -2.49 0.54
N PHE A 85 0.36 -3.11 1.68
CA PHE A 85 1.13 -2.94 2.91
C PHE A 85 2.43 -3.74 2.77
N LEU A 86 3.54 -3.03 2.55
CA LEU A 86 4.81 -3.63 2.17
C LEU A 86 5.39 -4.59 3.22
N PRO A 87 5.33 -4.33 4.55
CA PRO A 87 5.96 -5.19 5.55
C PRO A 87 5.49 -6.65 5.53
N THR A 88 4.29 -6.92 5.04
CA THR A 88 3.69 -8.26 4.98
C THR A 88 3.18 -8.64 3.59
N ALA A 89 3.45 -7.80 2.57
CA ALA A 89 2.89 -7.91 1.22
C ALA A 89 1.36 -8.11 1.22
N THR A 90 0.65 -7.48 2.16
CA THR A 90 -0.79 -7.66 2.33
C THR A 90 -1.58 -6.61 1.54
N ARG A 91 -2.62 -7.04 0.83
CA ARG A 91 -3.53 -6.12 0.13
C ARG A 91 -4.49 -5.48 1.12
N CYS A 92 -4.57 -4.15 1.12
CA CYS A 92 -5.38 -3.39 2.07
C CYS A 92 -6.11 -2.26 1.36
N CYS A 93 -7.25 -1.83 1.90
CA CYS A 93 -7.89 -0.59 1.49
C CYS A 93 -7.32 0.61 2.25
N PHE A 94 -7.51 1.82 1.73
CA PHE A 94 -7.10 3.06 2.41
C PHE A 94 -7.56 3.14 3.88
N ALA A 95 -8.84 2.87 4.16
CA ALA A 95 -9.40 2.97 5.52
C ALA A 95 -8.72 2.02 6.50
N CYS A 96 -8.34 0.82 6.04
CA CYS A 96 -7.57 -0.12 6.83
C CYS A 96 -6.13 0.36 7.04
N ILE A 97 -5.44 0.84 5.99
CA ILE A 97 -4.11 1.44 6.15
C ILE A 97 -4.17 2.54 7.21
N GLU A 98 -5.16 3.41 7.17
CA GLU A 98 -5.25 4.55 8.08
C GLU A 98 -5.54 4.14 9.55
N ASN A 99 -6.39 3.14 9.78
CA ASN A 99 -6.98 2.92 11.10
C ASN A 99 -6.91 1.49 11.65
N ALA A 100 -6.62 0.46 10.83
CA ALA A 100 -6.61 -0.92 11.30
C ALA A 100 -5.50 -1.17 12.33
N PRO A 101 -5.79 -1.73 13.53
CA PRO A 101 -4.76 -2.03 14.53
C PRO A 101 -3.68 -2.98 14.03
N GLU A 102 -4.02 -3.91 13.13
CA GLU A 102 -3.13 -4.92 12.55
C GLU A 102 -2.00 -4.29 11.69
N LEU A 103 -2.23 -3.08 11.20
CA LEU A 103 -1.32 -2.37 10.31
C LEU A 103 -0.53 -1.26 11.02
N ARG A 104 -0.47 -1.28 12.36
CA ARG A 104 0.34 -0.34 13.13
C ARG A 104 1.81 -0.42 12.76
N VAL A 105 2.44 0.75 12.66
CA VAL A 105 3.85 0.91 12.29
C VAL A 105 4.58 1.74 13.32
N ILE A 106 5.71 1.23 13.76
CA ILE A 106 6.55 1.87 14.77
C ILE A 106 7.98 2.03 14.25
N SER A 107 8.66 3.10 14.70
CA SER A 107 10.08 3.25 14.39
C SER A 107 10.92 2.24 15.16
N LEU A 108 11.98 1.73 14.52
CA LEU A 108 12.90 0.75 15.11
C LEU A 108 13.50 1.24 16.45
N VAL A 109 13.76 2.55 16.57
CA VAL A 109 14.29 3.16 17.80
C VAL A 109 13.27 3.16 18.92
N ALA A 110 12.03 3.56 18.64
CA ALA A 110 10.95 3.54 19.63
C ALA A 110 10.64 2.11 20.08
N PHE A 111 10.55 1.17 19.13
CA PHE A 111 10.30 -0.23 19.43
C PHE A 111 11.38 -0.84 20.32
N LYS A 112 12.66 -0.58 20.03
CA LYS A 112 13.79 -0.97 20.89
C LYS A 112 13.64 -0.39 22.31
N LYS A 113 13.26 0.88 22.42
CA LYS A 113 13.14 1.56 23.71
C LYS A 113 12.05 0.93 24.58
N LEU A 114 10.91 0.58 23.98
CA LEU A 114 9.77 -0.01 24.67
C LEU A 114 10.02 -1.48 25.05
N THR A 115 10.59 -2.27 24.12
CA THR A 115 10.79 -3.72 24.32
C THR A 115 12.11 -4.09 24.99
N LYS A 116 13.07 -3.16 25.05
CA LYS A 116 14.45 -3.38 25.52
C LYS A 116 15.23 -4.48 24.76
N VAL A 117 14.71 -4.95 23.63
CA VAL A 117 15.38 -5.97 22.79
C VAL A 117 16.64 -5.40 22.13
N LYS A 118 17.68 -6.22 22.00
CA LYS A 118 18.96 -5.81 21.40
C LYS A 118 18.78 -5.42 19.92
N MET A 119 19.34 -4.28 19.52
CA MET A 119 19.20 -3.75 18.15
C MET A 119 19.72 -4.70 17.07
N LYS A 120 20.87 -5.34 17.33
CA LYS A 120 21.45 -6.34 16.41
C LYS A 120 20.49 -7.51 16.19
N TRP A 121 19.80 -7.92 17.24
CA TRP A 121 18.83 -9.00 17.16
C TRP A 121 17.64 -8.59 16.29
N LEU A 122 17.06 -7.40 16.53
CA LEU A 122 15.96 -6.88 15.73
C LEU A 122 16.30 -6.80 14.24
N THR A 123 17.49 -6.29 13.90
CA THR A 123 17.90 -6.10 12.50
C THR A 123 18.25 -7.40 11.78
N TYR A 124 18.79 -8.39 12.49
CA TYR A 124 19.21 -9.67 11.89
C TYR A 124 18.09 -10.71 11.84
N HIS A 125 17.28 -10.82 12.90
CA HIS A 125 16.30 -11.90 13.03
C HIS A 125 14.88 -11.54 12.58
N ILE A 126 14.47 -10.26 12.70
CA ILE A 126 13.15 -9.86 12.19
C ILE A 126 13.17 -9.77 10.66
N GLY A 127 14.29 -9.34 10.08
CA GLY A 127 14.52 -9.23 8.63
C GLY A 127 13.68 -8.14 7.94
N ARG A 128 12.39 -8.01 8.27
CA ARG A 128 11.41 -7.12 7.62
C ARG A 128 11.45 -5.69 8.13
N VAL A 129 12.65 -5.13 8.31
CA VAL A 129 12.85 -3.72 8.65
C VAL A 129 12.68 -2.87 7.40
N VAL A 130 11.71 -1.97 7.41
CA VAL A 130 11.43 -1.11 6.26
C VAL A 130 12.32 0.13 6.32
N ARG A 131 13.14 0.33 5.28
CA ARG A 131 13.81 1.62 5.09
C ARG A 131 12.87 2.59 4.39
N THR A 132 12.52 3.69 5.04
CA THR A 132 11.61 4.65 4.42
C THR A 132 12.25 5.40 3.26
N VAL A 133 11.41 5.81 2.32
CA VAL A 133 11.79 6.62 1.17
C VAL A 133 11.41 8.09 1.45
N PRO A 134 12.17 9.08 0.96
CA PRO A 134 11.75 10.47 1.04
C PRO A 134 10.48 10.74 0.22
N GLY A 135 9.57 11.57 0.74
CA GLY A 135 8.30 11.87 0.07
C GLY A 135 7.28 12.60 0.94
N LEU A 136 6.09 12.80 0.38
CA LEU A 136 4.91 13.35 1.07
C LEU A 136 4.00 12.18 1.48
N TYR A 137 3.71 12.06 2.77
CA TYR A 137 2.97 10.92 3.35
C TYR A 137 1.83 11.35 4.28
N SER A 138 1.42 12.61 4.19
CA SER A 138 0.36 13.18 5.03
C SER A 138 -0.25 14.39 4.35
N MET A 139 -1.51 14.67 4.68
CA MET A 139 -2.26 15.83 4.19
C MET A 139 -1.66 17.17 4.64
N GLY A 140 -0.84 17.19 5.69
CA GLY A 140 -0.10 18.38 6.08
C GLY A 140 1.05 18.76 5.13
N GLU A 141 1.28 17.99 4.06
CA GLU A 141 2.33 18.18 3.04
C GLU A 141 3.73 18.44 3.60
N LYS A 142 4.02 17.92 4.79
CA LYS A 142 5.35 17.99 5.38
C LYS A 142 6.21 16.90 4.77
N PRO A 143 7.28 17.24 4.01
CA PRO A 143 8.10 16.24 3.36
C PRO A 143 8.94 15.47 4.39
N ALA A 144 8.85 14.15 4.35
CA ALA A 144 9.82 13.28 4.99
C ALA A 144 11.08 13.27 4.13
N ARG A 145 12.18 13.86 4.62
CA ARG A 145 13.43 14.00 3.84
C ARG A 145 14.47 12.94 4.16
N ARG A 146 14.58 12.56 5.44
CA ARG A 146 15.61 11.64 5.93
C ARG A 146 15.03 10.23 6.06
N PRO A 147 15.63 9.21 5.42
CA PRO A 147 15.23 7.82 5.61
C PRO A 147 15.31 7.41 7.08
N GLY A 148 14.25 6.75 7.55
CA GLY A 148 14.17 6.09 8.85
C GLY A 148 14.04 4.58 8.69
N LEU A 149 14.02 3.88 9.81
CA LEU A 149 13.77 2.43 9.88
C LEU A 149 12.47 2.19 10.64
N LEU A 150 11.54 1.49 10.01
CA LEU A 150 10.20 1.19 10.54
C LEU A 150 9.96 -0.32 10.60
N LEU A 151 9.01 -0.71 11.44
CA LEU A 151 8.57 -2.09 11.68
C LEU A 151 7.04 -2.15 11.67
N ALA A 152 6.47 -3.24 11.14
CA ALA A 152 5.08 -3.59 11.40
C ALA A 152 4.96 -4.06 12.85
N GLU A 153 4.38 -3.21 13.70
CA GLU A 153 4.43 -3.36 15.16
C GLU A 153 3.83 -4.68 15.63
N VAL A 154 2.61 -4.98 15.18
CA VAL A 154 1.84 -6.16 15.60
C VAL A 154 2.55 -7.45 15.18
N GLU A 155 3.06 -7.50 13.94
CA GLU A 155 3.74 -8.68 13.43
C GLU A 155 5.04 -8.97 14.20
N VAL A 156 5.82 -7.93 14.51
CA VAL A 156 7.04 -8.09 15.30
C VAL A 156 6.74 -8.44 16.75
N ALA A 157 5.74 -7.80 17.36
CA ALA A 157 5.32 -8.12 18.73
C ALA A 157 4.87 -9.59 18.84
N ARG A 158 4.07 -10.06 17.88
CA ARG A 158 3.65 -11.47 17.78
C ARG A 158 4.84 -12.42 17.66
N MET A 159 5.83 -12.08 16.82
CA MET A 159 7.05 -12.87 16.68
C MET A 159 7.86 -12.92 17.98
N LEU A 160 8.06 -11.78 18.66
CA LEU A 160 8.78 -11.75 19.93
C LEU A 160 8.05 -12.52 21.03
N SER A 161 6.73 -12.41 21.09
CA SER A 161 5.89 -13.17 22.02
C SER A 161 6.05 -14.68 21.81
N ALA A 162 5.99 -15.14 20.55
CA ALA A 162 6.20 -16.54 20.20
C ALA A 162 7.61 -17.07 20.56
N LEU A 163 8.60 -16.18 20.68
CA LEU A 163 9.97 -16.50 21.08
C LEU A 163 10.23 -16.27 22.58
N CYS A 164 9.20 -15.91 23.36
CA CYS A 164 9.32 -15.54 24.77
C CYS A 164 10.31 -14.37 25.02
N LEU A 165 10.43 -13.46 24.05
CA LEU A 165 11.30 -12.28 24.11
C LEU A 165 10.55 -10.98 24.41
N LEU A 166 9.23 -11.01 24.45
CA LEU A 166 8.37 -9.86 24.78
C LEU A 166 7.85 -10.01 26.21
N THR A 167 8.18 -9.04 27.08
CA THR A 167 7.63 -9.02 28.44
C THR A 167 6.21 -8.45 28.45
N PRO A 168 5.37 -8.79 29.45
CA PRO A 168 4.02 -8.23 29.57
C PRO A 168 4.01 -6.69 29.60
N GLU A 169 4.94 -6.08 30.33
CA GLU A 169 5.05 -4.63 30.46
C GLU A 169 5.46 -3.98 29.13
N ALA A 170 6.31 -4.66 28.35
CA ALA A 170 6.68 -4.20 27.02
C ALA A 170 5.50 -4.29 26.04
N ASN A 171 4.66 -5.33 26.15
CA ASN A 171 3.47 -5.46 25.32
C ASN A 171 2.44 -4.35 25.63
N GLU A 172 2.17 -4.11 26.92
CA GLU A 172 1.28 -3.03 27.36
C GLU A 172 1.80 -1.65 26.89
N ALA A 173 3.12 -1.43 27.00
CA ALA A 173 3.73 -0.20 26.52
C ALA A 173 3.65 -0.01 24.99
N LEU A 174 3.61 -1.11 24.21
CA LEU A 174 3.34 -1.06 22.76
C LEU A 174 1.87 -0.76 22.46
N GLU A 175 0.93 -1.30 23.24
CA GLU A 175 -0.50 -1.01 23.07
C GLU A 175 -0.84 0.45 23.39
N MET A 176 -0.20 1.02 24.41
CA MET A 176 -0.42 2.42 24.82
C MET A 176 0.36 3.46 24.00
N GLN A 177 1.26 3.04 23.11
CA GLN A 177 2.12 3.98 22.38
C GLN A 177 1.31 4.82 21.39
N ASN A 178 1.60 6.13 21.34
CA ASN A 178 0.95 7.01 20.37
C ASN A 178 1.59 6.88 18.98
N GLU A 179 0.91 6.18 18.09
CA GLU A 179 1.38 5.91 16.75
C GLU A 179 1.45 7.19 15.88
N LYS A 180 2.55 7.33 15.14
CA LYS A 180 2.62 8.32 14.06
C LYS A 180 1.94 7.76 12.81
N LYS A 181 0.65 8.06 12.61
CA LYS A 181 -0.17 7.56 11.48
C LYS A 181 0.50 7.68 10.11
N ASN A 182 1.30 8.71 9.87
CA ASN A 182 2.02 8.88 8.60
C ASN A 182 3.00 7.74 8.29
N TYR A 183 3.50 7.02 9.30
CA TYR A 183 4.38 5.86 9.12
C TYR A 183 3.71 4.73 8.34
N ARG A 184 2.38 4.56 8.47
CA ARG A 184 1.63 3.55 7.72
C ARG A 184 1.67 3.80 6.22
N PHE A 185 1.52 5.06 5.82
CA PHE A 185 1.65 5.47 4.41
C PHE A 185 3.09 5.40 3.90
N MET A 186 4.11 5.57 4.77
CA MET A 186 5.52 5.43 4.39
C MET A 186 5.93 3.98 4.05
N VAL A 187 5.14 3.00 4.51
CA VAL A 187 5.37 1.57 4.27
C VAL A 187 4.26 0.92 3.43
N SER A 188 3.48 1.74 2.74
CA SER A 188 2.42 1.29 1.84
C SER A 188 2.58 1.94 0.47
N THR A 189 2.03 1.31 -0.56
CA THR A 189 2.00 1.88 -1.91
C THR A 189 0.68 1.54 -2.58
N ALA A 190 0.20 2.43 -3.46
CA ALA A 190 -0.90 2.11 -4.35
C ALA A 190 -0.55 0.85 -5.16
N TYR A 191 -1.50 -0.08 -5.25
CA TYR A 191 -1.29 -1.36 -5.91
C TYR A 191 -2.59 -1.83 -6.57
N PRO A 192 -2.63 -1.87 -7.92
CA PRO A 192 -3.86 -2.17 -8.63
C PRO A 192 -4.27 -3.64 -8.45
N TRP A 193 -5.49 -3.96 -8.83
CA TRP A 193 -5.97 -5.33 -8.97
C TRP A 193 -5.85 -5.75 -10.43
N TYR A 194 -5.19 -6.87 -10.69
CA TYR A 194 -5.16 -7.52 -11.99
C TYR A 194 -6.12 -8.71 -11.96
N ASP A 195 -7.16 -8.67 -12.79
CA ASP A 195 -8.07 -9.80 -12.93
C ASP A 195 -7.48 -10.83 -13.90
N PRO A 196 -7.06 -12.02 -13.42
CA PRO A 196 -6.48 -13.04 -14.29
C PRO A 196 -7.51 -13.63 -15.27
N ASN A 197 -8.81 -13.49 -15.03
CA ASN A 197 -9.86 -14.05 -15.90
C ASN A 197 -10.10 -13.16 -17.13
N THR A 198 -10.12 -11.84 -16.94
CA THR A 198 -10.36 -10.88 -18.03
C THR A 198 -9.08 -10.26 -18.59
N GLY A 199 -7.96 -10.38 -17.87
CA GLY A 199 -6.69 -9.73 -18.20
C GLY A 199 -6.70 -8.21 -17.97
N GLN A 200 -7.71 -7.68 -17.29
CA GLN A 200 -7.87 -6.25 -17.02
C GLN A 200 -7.17 -5.82 -15.72
N VAL A 201 -6.82 -4.53 -15.66
CA VAL A 201 -6.21 -3.91 -14.48
C VAL A 201 -7.12 -2.81 -13.96
N HIS A 202 -7.44 -2.87 -12.68
CA HIS A 202 -8.32 -1.94 -12.01
C HIS A 202 -7.56 -1.24 -10.88
N SER A 203 -7.48 0.09 -10.92
CA SER A 203 -6.90 0.89 -9.84
C SER A 203 -7.93 1.32 -8.79
N GLY A 204 -9.20 0.92 -8.99
CA GLY A 204 -10.34 1.40 -8.22
C GLY A 204 -10.77 2.81 -8.63
N VAL A 205 -11.90 3.25 -8.09
CA VAL A 205 -12.49 4.57 -8.36
C VAL A 205 -12.93 5.25 -7.07
N SER A 206 -12.79 6.58 -7.01
CA SER A 206 -13.25 7.42 -5.88
C SER A 206 -14.44 8.27 -6.29
N CYS A 207 -15.29 8.62 -5.33
CA CYS A 207 -16.50 9.37 -5.59
C CYS A 207 -16.29 10.89 -5.51
N LYS A 208 -16.40 11.59 -6.65
CA LYS A 208 -16.41 13.07 -6.68
C LYS A 208 -17.55 13.67 -5.84
N GLY A 209 -18.68 12.97 -5.72
CA GLY A 209 -19.79 13.37 -4.86
C GLY A 209 -19.39 13.41 -3.38
N CYS A 210 -18.75 12.35 -2.88
CA CYS A 210 -18.22 12.31 -1.51
C CYS A 210 -17.20 13.43 -1.26
N GLN A 211 -16.36 13.74 -2.25
CA GLN A 211 -15.42 14.87 -2.17
C GLN A 211 -16.14 16.22 -2.05
N ILE A 212 -17.19 16.46 -2.85
CA ILE A 212 -18.00 17.68 -2.76
C ILE A 212 -18.62 17.80 -1.37
N ARG A 213 -19.17 16.70 -0.84
CA ARG A 213 -19.76 16.65 0.50
C ARG A 213 -18.75 17.04 1.58
N LEU A 214 -17.53 16.49 1.54
CA LEU A 214 -16.45 16.83 2.47
C LEU A 214 -16.11 18.31 2.39
N GLU A 215 -15.88 18.84 1.19
CA GLU A 215 -15.49 20.24 0.99
C GLU A 215 -16.58 21.24 1.41
N THR A 216 -17.86 20.87 1.24
CA THR A 216 -19.00 21.75 1.52
C THR A 216 -19.38 21.75 3.00
N LEU A 217 -19.38 20.57 3.64
CA LEU A 217 -19.87 20.42 5.01
C LEU A 217 -18.75 20.43 6.05
N ALA A 218 -17.48 20.34 5.64
CA ALA A 218 -16.33 20.08 6.52
C ALA A 218 -16.54 18.86 7.45
N VAL A 219 -17.46 17.96 7.11
CA VAL A 219 -17.75 16.74 7.86
C VAL A 219 -16.87 15.64 7.31
N ALA A 220 -15.96 15.13 8.14
CA ALA A 220 -15.20 13.91 7.84
C ALA A 220 -16.17 12.74 7.63
N SER A 221 -16.40 12.36 6.38
CA SER A 221 -17.20 11.20 6.02
C SER A 221 -16.27 10.01 5.77
N ARG A 222 -16.58 8.86 6.35
CA ARG A 222 -15.82 7.60 6.15
C ARG A 222 -15.74 7.18 4.68
N ASP A 223 -16.66 7.64 3.84
CA ASP A 223 -16.75 7.26 2.42
C ASP A 223 -15.88 8.13 1.50
N HIS A 224 -15.29 9.21 2.03
CA HIS A 224 -14.51 10.15 1.24
C HIS A 224 -13.25 9.50 0.67
N ASP A 225 -12.48 8.85 1.53
CA ASP A 225 -11.23 8.20 1.16
C ASP A 225 -11.45 6.75 0.70
N GLY A 226 -12.72 6.35 0.50
CA GLY A 226 -13.09 5.06 -0.03
C GLY A 226 -12.75 4.95 -1.51
N VAL A 227 -11.95 3.94 -1.84
CA VAL A 227 -11.74 3.50 -3.22
C VAL A 227 -12.58 2.26 -3.45
N PHE A 228 -13.37 2.27 -4.52
CA PHE A 228 -14.34 1.23 -4.85
C PHE A 228 -13.87 0.42 -6.07
N SER A 229 -14.29 -0.85 -6.13
CA SER A 229 -14.35 -1.56 -7.40
C SER A 229 -15.42 -0.94 -8.31
N SER A 230 -15.44 -1.31 -9.59
CA SER A 230 -16.45 -0.77 -10.51
C SER A 230 -17.87 -1.15 -10.09
N SER A 231 -18.09 -2.38 -9.65
CA SER A 231 -19.37 -2.84 -9.10
C SER A 231 -19.69 -2.17 -7.76
N GLY A 232 -18.72 -2.09 -6.85
CA GLY A 232 -18.89 -1.42 -5.56
C GLY A 232 -19.26 0.05 -5.70
N TYR A 233 -18.72 0.74 -6.72
CA TYR A 233 -19.07 2.12 -7.00
C TYR A 233 -20.51 2.26 -7.50
N GLN A 234 -21.03 1.31 -8.30
CA GLN A 234 -22.42 1.34 -8.75
C GLN A 234 -23.38 1.28 -7.56
N SER A 235 -23.14 0.35 -6.62
CA SER A 235 -23.92 0.28 -5.37
C SER A 235 -23.80 1.55 -4.53
N HIS A 236 -22.60 2.14 -4.45
CA HIS A 236 -22.42 3.42 -3.76
C HIS A 236 -23.21 4.57 -4.45
N PHE A 237 -23.20 4.63 -5.78
CA PHE A 237 -23.85 5.68 -6.56
C PHE A 237 -25.37 5.73 -6.31
N GLU A 238 -26.00 4.59 -6.00
CA GLU A 238 -27.43 4.51 -5.64
C GLU A 238 -27.78 5.28 -4.36
N THR A 239 -26.81 5.52 -3.47
CA THR A 239 -27.05 6.22 -2.19
C THR A 239 -26.40 7.60 -2.12
N CYS A 240 -25.40 7.89 -2.96
CA CYS A 240 -24.71 9.18 -2.95
C CYS A 240 -25.49 10.30 -3.66
N THR A 241 -26.13 11.17 -2.88
CA THR A 241 -26.89 12.32 -3.37
C THR A 241 -26.04 13.29 -4.17
N GLU A 242 -24.82 13.59 -3.70
CA GLU A 242 -23.91 14.51 -4.39
C GLU A 242 -23.43 13.95 -5.73
N ALA A 243 -23.17 12.64 -5.81
CA ALA A 243 -22.76 11.99 -7.06
C ALA A 243 -23.90 12.01 -8.09
N LYS A 244 -25.14 11.71 -7.66
CA LYS A 244 -26.32 11.79 -8.54
C LYS A 244 -26.57 13.21 -9.03
N ALA A 245 -26.44 14.21 -8.14
CA ALA A 245 -26.59 15.62 -8.51
C ALA A 245 -25.51 16.04 -9.52
N LEU A 246 -24.25 15.63 -9.30
CA LEU A 246 -23.14 15.90 -10.22
C LEU A 246 -23.38 15.24 -11.59
N PHE A 247 -23.81 13.98 -11.60
CA PHE A 247 -24.11 13.24 -12.82
C PHE A 247 -25.24 13.90 -13.64
N LYS A 248 -26.34 14.31 -12.97
CA LYS A 248 -27.43 15.06 -13.61
C LYS A 248 -26.95 16.40 -14.17
N LYS A 249 -26.17 17.16 -13.40
CA LYS A 249 -25.60 18.45 -13.84
C LYS A 249 -24.66 18.30 -15.04
N SER A 250 -23.97 17.16 -15.14
CA SER A 250 -23.10 16.82 -16.27
C SER A 250 -23.84 16.28 -17.49
N ALA A 251 -25.18 16.22 -17.47
CA ALA A 251 -26.00 15.59 -18.52
C ALA A 251 -25.49 14.17 -18.86
N GLY A 252 -25.29 13.35 -17.82
CA GLY A 252 -24.80 11.98 -17.97
C GLY A 252 -23.31 11.87 -18.33
N GLY A 253 -22.50 12.89 -17.99
CA GLY A 253 -21.07 12.94 -18.30
C GLY A 253 -20.71 13.61 -19.62
N THR A 254 -21.70 14.07 -20.40
CA THR A 254 -21.48 14.73 -21.70
C THR A 254 -21.06 16.19 -21.57
N ARG A 255 -21.35 16.84 -20.44
CA ARG A 255 -21.04 18.25 -20.18
C ARG A 255 -20.05 18.40 -19.03
N LYS A 256 -19.09 19.33 -19.19
CA LYS A 256 -18.20 19.73 -18.10
C LYS A 256 -18.99 20.33 -16.94
N VAL A 257 -18.59 19.95 -15.73
CA VAL A 257 -19.10 20.46 -14.46
C VAL A 257 -17.95 20.96 -13.61
N VAL A 258 -18.26 21.84 -12.67
CA VAL A 258 -17.28 22.27 -11.66
C VAL A 258 -16.93 21.05 -10.80
N GLU A 259 -15.66 20.66 -10.85
CA GLU A 259 -15.12 19.57 -10.05
C GLU A 259 -14.75 20.05 -8.65
N PRO A 260 -14.77 19.15 -7.64
CA PRO A 260 -14.27 19.48 -6.31
C PRO A 260 -12.82 19.98 -6.34
N GLN A 261 -12.47 20.85 -5.40
CA GLN A 261 -11.16 21.50 -5.34
C GLN A 261 -10.02 20.48 -5.24
N PHE A 262 -10.17 19.41 -4.47
CA PHE A 262 -9.16 18.37 -4.33
C PHE A 262 -8.83 17.70 -5.67
N THR A 263 -9.85 17.39 -6.48
CA THR A 263 -9.65 16.85 -7.84
C THR A 263 -8.97 17.86 -8.75
N ARG A 264 -9.41 19.13 -8.70
CA ARG A 264 -8.79 20.22 -9.49
C ARG A 264 -7.32 20.42 -9.14
N ARG A 265 -6.97 20.24 -7.86
CA ARG A 265 -5.61 20.30 -7.33
C ARG A 265 -4.83 18.98 -7.52
N LYS A 266 -5.38 17.97 -8.20
CA LYS A 266 -4.75 16.65 -8.38
C LYS A 266 -4.33 15.99 -7.06
N GLY A 267 -5.06 16.25 -5.98
CA GLY A 267 -4.79 15.70 -4.65
C GLY A 267 -3.85 16.52 -3.76
N TYR A 268 -3.40 17.70 -4.19
CA TYR A 268 -2.57 18.60 -3.37
C TYR A 268 -3.42 19.56 -2.52
N PHE A 269 -2.94 19.86 -1.31
CA PHE A 269 -3.60 20.73 -0.32
C PHE A 269 -3.08 22.16 -0.35
N ASN A 270 -1.77 22.40 -0.40
CA ASN A 270 -1.20 23.76 -0.24
C ASN A 270 -0.69 24.40 -1.54
N THR A 271 -0.83 23.77 -2.71
CA THR A 271 -0.30 24.31 -3.98
C THR A 271 -1.39 24.53 -5.03
N LEU A 272 -1.84 25.79 -5.12
CA LEU A 272 -2.18 26.39 -6.41
C LEU A 272 -1.10 27.46 -6.65
N ASP A 273 -0.43 27.43 -7.79
CA ASP A 273 0.19 28.65 -8.31
C ASP A 273 -0.90 29.69 -8.67
N ARG A 274 -0.50 30.91 -9.09
CA ARG A 274 -1.45 31.97 -9.46
C ARG A 274 -2.37 31.56 -10.63
N ASP A 275 -2.00 30.52 -11.37
CA ASP A 275 -2.69 30.03 -12.56
C ASP A 275 -3.54 28.78 -12.28
N GLY A 276 -3.61 28.34 -11.02
CA GLY A 276 -4.45 27.23 -10.60
C GLY A 276 -3.89 25.85 -10.93
N LEU A 277 -2.57 25.74 -11.18
CA LEU A 277 -1.87 24.48 -11.38
C LEU A 277 -1.08 24.07 -10.12
N PRO A 278 -0.89 22.76 -9.89
CA PRO A 278 -0.06 22.30 -8.79
C PRO A 278 1.42 22.65 -9.06
N ARG A 279 2.09 23.20 -8.04
CA ARG A 279 3.56 23.39 -8.05
C ARG A 279 4.32 22.08 -7.99
#